data_AF-A0A957Y5X6-F1
#
_entry.id   AF-A0A957Y5X6-F1
#
_cell.length_a   1.000
_cell.length_b   1.000
_cell.length_c   1.000
_cell.angle_alpha   90.00
_cell.angle_beta   90.00
_cell.angle_gamma   90.00
#
_symmetry.space_group_name_H-M   'P 1'
#
loop_
_entity.id
_entity.type
_entity.pdbx_description
1 polymer ?
#
loop_
_entity_poly.entity_id
_entity_poly.type
_entity_poly.pdbx_seq_one_letter_code
_entity_poly.pdbx_strand_id
1 'polypeptide(L)'
;AALELLARLPQPRLGAYACLGNHDYASYSWLGPARVAWREAEPGQELRDASVRTFEMMTRVFRNDKLYLGQEHNDISVLKRALAKQGVTVLDNSSVRVTDGDTDVWLAGVDDLMEGTPDIDAALADAPPYDSGALRILLFHNPDHMLDERLHGFDLAFGGHVHGGQVLIPLLGALHTQGTHIPRRRTHGWFMYGRTQTYIGRGLGEGVRLRFNCRPEVALLEITPSTLDRQPLAVATSHPRVATNGTGAQPARAG
;
A
#
# COMPACT_ATOMS: atom_id res chain seq x y z
N ALA A 1 11.71 -5.16 -18.84
CA ALA A 1 11.26 -3.84 -18.34
C ALA A 1 11.77 -3.53 -16.93
N ALA A 2 11.18 -4.05 -15.84
CA ALA A 2 11.56 -3.65 -14.47
C ALA A 2 12.99 -4.08 -14.06
N LEU A 3 13.37 -5.33 -14.33
CA LEU A 3 14.74 -5.80 -14.08
C LEU A 3 15.80 -5.06 -14.92
N GLU A 4 15.43 -4.63 -16.13
CA GLU A 4 16.33 -3.83 -16.98
C GLU A 4 16.49 -2.40 -16.45
N LEU A 5 15.46 -1.84 -15.82
CA LEU A 5 15.57 -0.56 -15.13
C LEU A 5 16.54 -0.69 -13.95
N LEU A 6 16.38 -1.73 -13.12
CA LEU A 6 17.29 -2.00 -12.00
C LEU A 6 18.74 -2.15 -12.48
N ALA A 7 18.97 -2.88 -13.56
CA ALA A 7 20.31 -3.06 -14.15
C ALA A 7 20.95 -1.76 -14.66
N ARG A 8 20.17 -0.70 -14.89
CA ARG A 8 20.65 0.62 -15.33
C ARG A 8 20.84 1.61 -14.20
N LEU A 9 20.35 1.31 -12.99
CA LEU A 9 20.54 2.18 -11.84
C LEU A 9 21.97 1.99 -11.29
N PRO A 10 22.60 3.07 -10.78
CA PRO A 10 23.87 2.94 -10.09
C PRO A 10 23.70 2.02 -8.87
N GLN A 11 24.74 1.23 -8.60
CA GLN A 11 24.82 0.36 -7.43
C GLN A 11 24.66 1.21 -6.15
N PRO A 12 23.63 0.98 -5.32
CA PRO A 12 23.45 1.73 -4.09
C PRO A 12 24.56 1.38 -3.09
N ARG A 13 25.15 2.41 -2.47
CA ARG A 13 26.24 2.25 -1.49
C ARG A 13 25.90 1.32 -0.33
N LEU A 14 24.66 1.40 0.17
CA LEU A 14 24.19 0.61 1.31
C LEU A 14 23.50 -0.70 0.89
N GLY A 15 23.49 -1.04 -0.40
CA GLY A 15 22.77 -2.20 -0.94
C GLY A 15 21.34 -1.88 -1.40
N ALA A 16 20.73 -2.86 -2.06
CA ALA A 16 19.36 -2.80 -2.55
C ALA A 16 18.50 -3.85 -1.85
N TYR A 17 17.32 -3.45 -1.38
CA TYR A 17 16.44 -4.29 -0.58
C TYR A 17 15.01 -4.25 -1.10
N ALA A 18 14.28 -5.36 -0.98
CA ALA A 18 12.90 -5.46 -1.42
C ALA A 18 12.07 -6.32 -0.47
N CYS A 19 10.81 -5.94 -0.29
CA CYS A 19 9.75 -6.79 0.26
C CYS A 19 8.76 -7.07 -0.89
N LEU A 20 8.44 -8.33 -1.14
CA LEU A 20 7.67 -8.75 -2.31
C LEU A 20 6.18 -8.86 -2.02
N GLY A 21 5.40 -8.60 -3.06
CA GLY A 21 4.00 -8.98 -3.13
C GLY A 21 3.81 -10.20 -3.98
N ASN A 22 3.00 -11.15 -3.51
CA ASN A 22 2.91 -12.44 -4.16
C ASN A 22 1.81 -12.52 -5.25
N HIS A 23 0.97 -11.49 -5.39
CA HIS A 23 -0.30 -11.60 -6.13
C HIS A 23 -0.66 -10.44 -7.08
N ASP A 24 0.18 -9.42 -7.19
CA ASP A 24 -0.21 -8.11 -7.74
C ASP A 24 -0.34 -7.99 -9.26
N TYR A 25 -0.28 -9.11 -9.98
CA TYR A 25 -0.04 -9.10 -11.44
C TYR A 25 -1.15 -9.79 -12.24
N ALA A 26 -2.33 -9.96 -11.65
CA ALA A 26 -3.52 -10.38 -12.38
C ALA A 26 -3.88 -9.32 -13.44
N SER A 27 -4.12 -9.73 -14.68
CA SER A 27 -4.65 -8.82 -15.69
C SER A 27 -6.13 -8.55 -15.39
N TYR A 28 -6.43 -7.39 -14.81
CA TYR A 28 -7.82 -7.00 -14.58
C TYR A 28 -8.42 -6.49 -15.89
N SER A 29 -9.44 -7.20 -16.38
CA SER A 29 -10.25 -6.74 -17.50
C SER A 29 -11.59 -6.25 -16.98
N TRP A 30 -11.85 -4.94 -17.08
CA TRP A 30 -13.15 -4.33 -16.77
C TRP A 30 -14.30 -4.96 -17.55
N LEU A 31 -14.02 -5.52 -18.73
CA LEU A 31 -15.03 -6.18 -19.58
C LEU A 31 -14.98 -7.70 -19.47
N GLY A 32 -14.04 -8.25 -18.70
CA GLY A 32 -13.83 -9.68 -18.55
C GLY A 32 -15.08 -10.42 -18.08
N PRO A 33 -15.67 -10.04 -16.93
CA PRO A 33 -16.88 -10.69 -16.40
C PRO A 33 -18.07 -10.62 -17.35
N ALA A 34 -18.28 -9.47 -18.00
CA ALA A 34 -19.37 -9.29 -18.95
C ALA A 34 -19.18 -10.16 -20.21
N ARG A 35 -17.94 -10.27 -20.72
CA ARG A 35 -17.61 -11.14 -21.86
C ARG A 35 -17.74 -12.62 -21.52
N VAL A 36 -17.33 -13.02 -20.31
CA VAL A 36 -17.49 -14.40 -19.82
C VAL A 36 -18.97 -14.72 -19.64
N ALA A 37 -19.72 -13.85 -18.96
CA ALA A 37 -21.17 -13.99 -18.81
C ALA A 37 -21.89 -14.14 -20.15
N TRP A 38 -21.55 -13.30 -21.13
CA TRP A 38 -22.15 -13.37 -22.47
C TRP A 38 -21.84 -14.70 -23.18
N ARG A 39 -20.63 -15.26 -22.99
CA ARG A 39 -20.21 -16.53 -23.61
C ARG A 39 -20.82 -17.76 -22.95
N GLU A 40 -21.07 -17.69 -21.65
CA GLU A 40 -21.61 -18.79 -20.83
C GLU A 40 -23.14 -18.74 -20.70
N ALA A 41 -23.78 -17.67 -21.17
CA ALA A 41 -25.22 -17.48 -21.05
C ALA A 41 -26.01 -18.46 -21.94
N GLU A 42 -27.15 -18.90 -21.43
CA GLU A 42 -28.13 -19.65 -22.21
C GLU A 42 -28.68 -18.79 -23.37
N PRO A 43 -29.01 -19.39 -24.53
CA PRO A 43 -29.52 -18.65 -25.69
C PRO A 43 -30.74 -17.78 -25.33
N GLY A 44 -30.65 -16.48 -25.64
CA GLY A 44 -31.69 -15.48 -25.33
C GLY A 44 -31.58 -14.83 -23.95
N GLN A 45 -30.59 -15.22 -23.11
CA GLN A 45 -30.33 -14.60 -21.80
C GLN A 45 -29.04 -13.76 -21.76
N GLU A 46 -28.32 -13.66 -22.88
CA GLU A 46 -26.97 -13.10 -22.96
C GLU A 46 -26.89 -11.66 -22.45
N LEU A 47 -27.84 -10.81 -22.88
CA LEU A 47 -27.90 -9.41 -22.46
C LEU A 47 -28.20 -9.28 -20.96
N ARG A 48 -29.09 -10.12 -20.43
CA ARG A 48 -29.47 -10.11 -19.01
C ARG A 48 -28.29 -10.51 -18.15
N ASP A 49 -27.64 -11.63 -18.46
CA ASP A 49 -26.56 -12.19 -17.65
C ASP A 49 -25.31 -11.30 -17.70
N ALA A 50 -25.00 -10.74 -18.88
CA ALA A 50 -23.94 -9.75 -19.01
C ALA A 50 -24.26 -8.46 -18.20
N SER A 51 -25.51 -8.02 -18.18
CA SER A 51 -25.93 -6.84 -17.40
C SER A 51 -25.85 -7.09 -15.89
N VAL A 52 -26.30 -8.25 -15.41
CA VAL A 52 -26.24 -8.65 -14.00
C VAL A 52 -24.79 -8.73 -13.53
N ARG A 53 -23.91 -9.43 -14.25
CA ARG A 53 -22.48 -9.51 -13.86
C ARG A 53 -21.78 -8.15 -13.91
N THR A 54 -22.16 -7.29 -14.86
CA THR A 54 -21.64 -5.91 -14.91
C THR A 54 -22.09 -5.11 -13.69
N PHE A 55 -23.37 -5.20 -13.33
CA PHE A 55 -23.91 -4.53 -12.15
C PHE A 55 -23.23 -5.02 -10.86
N GLU A 56 -23.09 -6.33 -10.68
CA GLU A 56 -22.36 -6.92 -9.55
C GLU A 56 -20.92 -6.40 -9.46
N MET A 57 -20.20 -6.37 -10.58
CA MET A 57 -18.83 -5.82 -10.63
C MET A 57 -18.82 -4.34 -10.18
N MET A 58 -19.76 -3.53 -10.67
CA MET A 58 -19.84 -2.12 -10.27
C MET A 58 -20.16 -1.97 -8.79
N THR A 59 -21.06 -2.79 -8.23
CA THR A 59 -21.35 -2.74 -6.78
C THR A 59 -20.12 -3.08 -5.95
N ARG A 60 -19.29 -4.05 -6.37
CA ARG A 60 -18.03 -4.39 -5.70
C ARG A 60 -17.01 -3.26 -5.77
N VAL A 61 -16.87 -2.60 -6.92
CA VAL A 61 -16.03 -1.40 -7.08
C VAL A 61 -16.44 -0.31 -6.10
N PHE A 62 -17.75 -0.02 -6.01
CA PHE A 62 -18.25 1.00 -5.09
C PHE A 62 -18.03 0.63 -3.62
N ARG A 63 -18.20 -0.65 -3.26
CA ARG A 63 -17.97 -1.17 -1.90
C ARG A 63 -16.49 -1.37 -1.57
N ASN A 64 -15.60 -1.28 -2.56
CA ASN A 64 -14.19 -1.65 -2.45
C ASN A 64 -13.98 -3.12 -2.09
N ASP A 65 -14.90 -3.99 -2.51
CA ASP A 65 -14.77 -5.44 -2.32
C ASP A 65 -13.68 -5.99 -3.24
N LYS A 66 -13.10 -7.14 -2.85
CA LYS A 66 -12.19 -7.89 -3.72
C LYS A 66 -12.87 -8.21 -5.05
N LEU A 67 -12.17 -7.88 -6.14
CA LEU A 67 -12.58 -8.20 -7.50
C LEU A 67 -11.96 -9.55 -7.89
N TYR A 68 -12.80 -10.56 -8.10
CA TYR A 68 -12.35 -11.88 -8.56
C TYR A 68 -12.21 -11.86 -10.09
N LEU A 69 -11.03 -11.52 -10.57
CA LEU A 69 -10.67 -11.50 -11.99
C LEU A 69 -9.40 -12.32 -12.13
N GLY A 70 -9.46 -13.40 -12.93
CA GLY A 70 -8.48 -14.51 -13.00
C GLY A 70 -7.08 -14.19 -12.46
N GLN A 71 -6.70 -14.89 -11.39
CA GLN A 71 -5.38 -14.78 -10.78
C GLN A 71 -4.40 -15.71 -11.50
N GLU A 72 -3.46 -15.15 -12.23
CA GLU A 72 -2.20 -15.85 -12.50
C GLU A 72 -1.27 -15.60 -11.31
N HIS A 73 -0.85 -16.67 -10.65
CA HIS A 73 0.09 -16.59 -9.54
C HIS A 73 1.50 -16.50 -10.11
N ASN A 74 2.33 -15.62 -9.56
CA ASN A 74 3.74 -15.56 -9.93
C ASN A 74 4.54 -16.66 -9.24
N ASP A 75 5.53 -17.20 -9.95
CA ASP A 75 6.58 -18.00 -9.31
C ASP A 75 7.52 -17.06 -8.53
N ILE A 76 7.21 -16.88 -7.24
CA ILE A 76 7.99 -16.04 -6.33
C ILE A 76 9.43 -16.52 -6.20
N SER A 77 9.68 -17.82 -6.35
CA SER A 77 11.04 -18.36 -6.32
C SER A 77 11.84 -17.91 -7.54
N VAL A 78 11.23 -17.86 -8.73
CA VAL A 78 11.85 -17.29 -9.93
C VAL A 78 12.14 -15.80 -9.74
N LEU A 79 11.19 -15.04 -9.19
CA LEU A 79 11.36 -13.60 -8.96
C LEU A 79 12.47 -13.31 -7.94
N LYS A 80 12.48 -14.01 -6.79
CA LYS A 80 13.54 -13.92 -5.77
C LYS A 80 14.91 -14.20 -6.39
N ARG A 81 15.05 -15.26 -7.21
CA ARG A 81 16.30 -15.56 -7.92
C ARG A 81 16.70 -14.46 -8.92
N ALA A 82 15.74 -13.89 -9.64
CA ALA A 82 16.02 -12.83 -10.60
C ALA A 82 16.50 -11.54 -9.93
N LEU A 83 15.89 -11.16 -8.80
CA LEU A 83 16.28 -10.01 -7.99
C LEU A 83 17.65 -10.22 -7.33
N ALA A 84 17.91 -11.41 -6.78
CA ALA A 84 19.21 -11.75 -6.21
C ALA A 84 20.34 -11.63 -7.26
N LYS A 85 20.10 -12.02 -8.51
CA LYS A 85 21.06 -11.83 -9.62
C LYS A 85 21.35 -10.37 -9.93
N GLN A 86 20.47 -9.44 -9.56
CA GLN A 86 20.67 -8.00 -9.68
C GLN A 86 21.26 -7.36 -8.41
N GLY A 87 21.64 -8.17 -7.41
CA GLY A 87 22.17 -7.68 -6.13
C GLY A 87 21.10 -7.13 -5.18
N VAL A 88 19.82 -7.47 -5.39
CA VAL A 88 18.72 -7.08 -4.50
C VAL A 88 18.50 -8.18 -3.46
N THR A 89 18.60 -7.82 -2.19
CA THR A 89 18.27 -8.69 -1.05
C THR A 89 16.78 -8.62 -0.77
N VAL A 90 16.10 -9.75 -0.86
CA VAL A 90 14.68 -9.83 -0.48
C VAL A 90 14.57 -10.06 1.02
N LEU A 91 13.81 -9.20 1.70
CA LEU A 91 13.47 -9.32 3.11
C LEU A 91 12.08 -9.94 3.22
N ASP A 92 12.01 -11.08 3.89
CA ASP A 92 10.84 -11.96 4.00
C ASP A 92 10.82 -12.47 5.43
N ASN A 93 9.95 -11.87 6.24
CA ASN A 93 9.92 -12.02 7.70
C ASN A 93 11.32 -11.93 8.34
N SER A 94 12.13 -11.01 7.83
CA SER A 94 13.54 -10.90 8.21
C SER A 94 13.99 -9.45 8.24
N SER A 95 15.10 -9.22 8.92
CA SER A 95 15.72 -7.92 8.99
C SER A 95 17.22 -7.98 8.75
N VAL A 96 17.79 -6.84 8.41
CA VAL A 96 19.22 -6.68 8.15
C VAL A 96 19.70 -5.35 8.69
N ARG A 97 20.88 -5.38 9.30
CA ARG A 97 21.62 -4.20 9.70
C ARG A 97 22.53 -3.76 8.56
N VAL A 98 22.49 -2.48 8.24
CA VAL A 98 23.52 -1.79 7.47
C VAL A 98 24.04 -0.60 8.27
N THR A 99 25.25 -0.17 7.99
CA THR A 99 25.87 0.94 8.72
C THR A 99 26.23 2.06 7.75
N ASP A 100 25.86 3.28 8.12
CA ASP A 100 26.20 4.51 7.41
C ASP A 100 26.93 5.48 8.34
N GLY A 101 28.26 5.52 8.24
CA GLY A 101 29.09 6.23 9.21
C GLY A 101 28.92 5.63 10.60
N ASP A 102 28.49 6.44 11.56
CA ASP A 102 28.21 6.02 12.94
C ASP A 102 26.73 5.66 13.18
N THR A 103 25.91 5.68 12.13
CA THR A 103 24.47 5.36 12.22
C THR A 103 24.21 3.94 11.75
N ASP A 104 23.63 3.14 12.64
CA ASP A 104 23.04 1.86 12.26
C ASP A 104 21.67 2.08 11.63
N VAL A 105 21.45 1.48 10.46
CA VAL A 105 20.17 1.46 9.76
C VAL A 105 19.66 0.02 9.75
N TRP A 106 18.51 -0.20 10.37
CA TRP A 106 17.84 -1.49 10.44
C TRP A 106 16.72 -1.53 9.41
N LEU A 107 16.83 -2.43 8.45
CA LEU A 107 15.80 -2.67 7.43
C LEU A 107 15.06 -3.95 7.80
N ALA A 108 13.74 -3.90 7.95
CA ALA A 108 12.91 -5.08 8.17
C ALA A 108 11.92 -5.26 7.02
N GLY A 109 11.64 -6.50 6.63
CA GLY A 109 10.58 -6.84 5.68
C GLY A 109 9.64 -7.89 6.26
N VAL A 110 8.33 -7.66 6.11
CA VAL A 110 7.28 -8.63 6.49
C VAL A 110 6.71 -9.23 5.21
N ASP A 111 6.49 -10.54 5.19
CA ASP A 111 5.93 -11.24 4.03
C ASP A 111 4.51 -10.74 3.68
N ASP A 112 4.05 -11.01 2.45
CA ASP A 112 2.79 -10.50 1.91
C ASP A 112 1.56 -10.93 2.73
N LEU A 113 0.66 -9.98 3.02
CA LEU A 113 -0.57 -10.24 3.77
C LEU A 113 -1.56 -11.17 3.07
N MET A 114 -1.54 -11.24 1.74
CA MET A 114 -2.63 -11.88 0.99
C MET A 114 -2.28 -13.30 0.55
N GLU A 115 -1.03 -13.54 0.14
CA GLU A 115 -0.57 -14.85 -0.33
C GLU A 115 0.72 -15.32 0.37
N GLY A 116 1.23 -14.56 1.33
CA GLY A 116 2.37 -14.95 2.17
C GLY A 116 1.95 -15.53 3.52
N THR A 117 2.95 -15.74 4.39
CA THR A 117 2.75 -16.10 5.81
C THR A 117 3.45 -15.04 6.66
N PRO A 118 2.84 -13.86 6.86
CA PRO A 118 3.46 -12.75 7.56
C PRO A 118 3.76 -13.12 9.03
N ASP A 119 5.03 -12.97 9.41
CA ASP A 119 5.54 -13.18 10.76
C ASP A 119 6.29 -11.92 11.19
N ILE A 120 5.54 -11.04 11.87
CA ILE A 120 6.06 -9.77 12.37
C ILE A 120 7.11 -10.00 13.45
N ASP A 121 6.94 -11.02 14.28
CA ASP A 121 7.85 -11.28 15.40
C ASP A 121 9.21 -11.77 14.86
N ALA A 122 9.20 -12.63 13.83
CA ALA A 122 10.42 -13.02 13.11
C ALA A 122 11.09 -11.83 12.39
N ALA A 123 10.32 -10.97 11.72
CA ALA A 123 10.86 -9.77 11.07
C ALA A 123 11.53 -8.80 12.06
N LEU A 124 11.08 -8.81 13.30
CA LEU A 124 11.55 -7.94 14.38
C LEU A 124 12.55 -8.60 15.33
N ALA A 125 12.84 -9.90 15.19
CA ALA A 125 13.59 -10.68 16.17
C ALA A 125 14.97 -10.06 16.51
N ASP A 126 15.67 -9.59 15.49
CA ASP A 126 17.00 -8.97 15.64
C ASP A 126 16.94 -7.43 15.67
N ALA A 127 15.75 -6.83 15.49
CA ALA A 127 15.61 -5.39 15.42
C ALA A 127 15.84 -4.75 16.80
N PRO A 128 16.70 -3.73 16.90
CA PRO A 128 16.94 -3.10 18.19
C PRO A 128 15.68 -2.35 18.66
N PRO A 129 15.55 -2.11 19.98
CA PRO A 129 14.52 -1.24 20.52
C PRO A 129 14.53 0.13 19.85
N TYR A 130 13.38 0.81 19.82
CA TYR A 130 13.21 2.09 19.12
C TYR A 130 14.10 3.21 19.67
N ASP A 131 14.50 3.13 20.94
CA ASP A 131 15.31 4.12 21.64
C ASP A 131 16.82 3.87 21.53
N SER A 132 17.23 2.80 20.84
CA SER A 132 18.64 2.40 20.64
C SER A 132 19.50 3.41 19.89
N GLY A 133 18.90 4.37 19.18
CA GLY A 133 19.62 5.30 18.31
C GLY A 133 19.80 4.83 16.87
N ALA A 134 19.49 3.57 16.57
CA ALA A 134 19.45 3.06 15.21
C ALA A 134 18.22 3.61 14.44
N LEU A 135 18.39 3.89 13.15
CA LEU A 135 17.29 4.23 12.24
C LEU A 135 16.58 2.94 11.83
N ARG A 136 15.29 2.81 12.13
CA ARG A 136 14.49 1.62 11.80
C ARG A 136 13.56 1.91 10.63
N ILE A 137 13.73 1.16 9.54
CA ILE A 137 12.93 1.26 8.32
C ILE A 137 12.21 -0.07 8.07
N LEU A 138 10.90 0.01 7.92
CA LEU A 138 10.06 -1.12 7.53
C LEU A 138 9.79 -1.08 6.03
N LEU A 139 9.95 -2.22 5.36
CA LEU A 139 9.47 -2.47 4.01
C LEU A 139 8.27 -3.42 4.10
N PHE A 140 7.18 -3.07 3.43
CA PHE A 140 6.02 -3.93 3.31
C PHE A 140 5.45 -3.81 1.90
N HIS A 141 4.85 -4.86 1.39
CA HIS A 141 4.18 -4.77 0.11
C HIS A 141 2.80 -4.11 0.25
N ASN A 142 1.97 -4.64 1.14
CA ASN A 142 0.57 -4.23 1.33
C ASN A 142 0.39 -3.25 2.51
N PRO A 143 -0.17 -2.05 2.30
CA PRO A 143 -0.37 -1.06 3.36
C PRO A 143 -1.36 -1.47 4.44
N ASP A 144 -2.16 -2.52 4.24
CA ASP A 144 -2.99 -3.11 5.29
C ASP A 144 -2.13 -3.59 6.49
N HIS A 145 -0.82 -3.83 6.30
CA HIS A 145 0.12 -4.14 7.40
C HIS A 145 0.13 -3.05 8.47
N MET A 146 0.00 -1.79 8.07
CA MET A 146 0.06 -0.66 8.99
C MET A 146 -1.15 -0.55 9.91
N LEU A 147 -2.16 -1.42 9.76
CA LEU A 147 -3.25 -1.57 10.73
C LEU A 147 -2.83 -2.36 11.97
N ASP A 148 -1.72 -3.11 11.91
CA ASP A 148 -1.13 -3.78 13.07
C ASP A 148 -0.23 -2.81 13.84
N GLU A 149 -0.59 -2.54 15.09
CA GLU A 149 0.12 -1.59 15.96
C GLU A 149 1.56 -2.03 16.30
N ARG A 150 1.89 -3.31 16.16
CA ARG A 150 3.26 -3.82 16.36
C ARG A 150 4.27 -3.18 15.40
N LEU A 151 3.80 -2.70 14.25
CA LEU A 151 4.62 -2.03 13.23
C LEU A 151 4.72 -0.51 13.42
N HIS A 152 4.15 0.04 14.49
CA HIS A 152 4.12 1.49 14.77
C HIS A 152 5.36 1.98 15.53
N GLY A 153 6.37 1.11 15.72
CA GLY A 153 7.62 1.41 16.42
C GLY A 153 8.82 1.71 15.51
N PHE A 154 8.60 1.83 14.20
CA PHE A 154 9.62 2.18 13.22
C PHE A 154 9.71 3.70 13.04
N ASP A 155 10.83 4.21 12.54
CA ASP A 155 10.95 5.63 12.17
C ASP A 155 10.28 5.89 10.82
N LEU A 156 10.52 4.99 9.87
CA LEU A 156 10.03 5.05 8.49
C LEU A 156 9.42 3.72 8.06
N ALA A 157 8.40 3.77 7.22
CA ALA A 157 7.88 2.59 6.55
C ALA A 157 7.51 2.87 5.09
N PHE A 158 7.86 1.95 4.21
CA PHE A 158 7.67 2.08 2.77
C PHE A 158 6.91 0.89 2.22
N GLY A 159 5.85 1.17 1.46
CA GLY A 159 5.15 0.13 0.73
C GLY A 159 4.32 0.61 -0.44
N GLY A 160 3.53 -0.30 -1.01
CA GLY A 160 2.88 -0.10 -2.29
C GLY A 160 1.56 -0.84 -2.40
N HIS A 161 1.49 -1.80 -3.31
CA HIS A 161 0.36 -2.70 -3.57
C HIS A 161 -0.91 -2.06 -4.16
N VAL A 162 -1.33 -0.90 -3.66
CA VAL A 162 -2.63 -0.31 -4.06
C VAL A 162 -2.57 0.57 -5.30
N HIS A 163 -1.38 0.74 -5.90
CA HIS A 163 -1.13 1.52 -7.13
C HIS A 163 -1.75 2.94 -7.14
N GLY A 164 -1.88 3.58 -5.97
CA GLY A 164 -2.58 4.85 -5.82
C GLY A 164 -4.09 4.80 -6.11
N GLY A 165 -4.68 3.61 -6.21
CA GLY A 165 -6.06 3.36 -6.63
C GLY A 165 -6.28 3.38 -8.14
N GLN A 166 -5.23 3.67 -8.94
CA GLN A 166 -5.17 3.77 -10.41
C GLN A 166 -6.13 4.77 -11.09
N VAL A 167 -7.37 4.90 -10.63
CA VAL A 167 -8.39 5.83 -11.11
C VAL A 167 -8.78 6.75 -9.96
N LEU A 168 -8.22 7.96 -9.96
CA LEU A 168 -8.50 9.00 -8.97
C LEU A 168 -9.55 9.97 -9.54
N ILE A 169 -10.78 9.90 -9.02
CA ILE A 169 -11.85 10.81 -9.40
C ILE A 169 -11.71 12.11 -8.61
N PRO A 170 -11.71 13.30 -9.25
CA PRO A 170 -11.70 14.57 -8.55
C PRO A 170 -12.75 14.62 -7.43
N LEU A 171 -12.37 15.12 -6.25
CA LEU A 171 -13.17 15.22 -5.02
C LEU A 171 -13.56 13.89 -4.34
N LEU A 172 -13.70 12.80 -5.09
CA LEU A 172 -14.12 11.48 -4.60
C LEU A 172 -12.94 10.58 -4.18
N GLY A 173 -11.75 10.78 -4.75
CA GLY A 173 -10.56 9.97 -4.49
C GLY A 173 -10.52 8.69 -5.34
N ALA A 174 -9.84 7.65 -4.85
CA ALA A 174 -9.71 6.38 -5.57
C ALA A 174 -11.07 5.72 -5.80
N LEU A 175 -11.35 5.31 -7.04
CA LEU A 175 -12.58 4.60 -7.41
C LEU A 175 -12.63 3.16 -6.85
N HIS A 176 -11.47 2.52 -6.76
CA HIS A 176 -11.25 1.20 -6.20
C HIS A 176 -9.80 1.13 -5.72
N THR A 177 -9.52 0.29 -4.73
CA THR A 177 -8.17 0.01 -4.27
C THR A 177 -7.99 -1.49 -4.18
N GLN A 178 -6.79 -1.98 -4.53
CA GLN A 178 -6.45 -3.39 -4.31
C GLN A 178 -6.28 -3.75 -2.82
N GLY A 179 -6.10 -2.73 -1.95
CA GLY A 179 -6.13 -2.89 -0.50
C GLY A 179 -7.53 -3.16 0.02
N THR A 180 -7.64 -4.02 1.04
CA THR A 180 -8.92 -4.47 1.58
C THR A 180 -9.41 -3.55 2.70
N HIS A 181 -8.50 -3.05 3.54
CA HIS A 181 -8.86 -2.36 4.78
C HIS A 181 -8.35 -0.92 4.88
N ILE A 182 -7.31 -0.55 4.14
CA ILE A 182 -6.86 0.84 4.12
C ILE A 182 -7.94 1.79 3.56
N PRO A 183 -8.11 3.00 4.13
CA PRO A 183 -9.05 3.96 3.60
C PRO A 183 -8.69 4.38 2.16
N ARG A 184 -9.69 4.59 1.30
CA ARG A 184 -9.54 5.06 -0.11
C ARG A 184 -8.81 6.41 -0.26
N ARG A 185 -8.70 7.17 0.84
CA ARG A 185 -7.95 8.44 0.89
C ARG A 185 -6.47 8.25 1.19
N ARG A 186 -6.06 7.06 1.64
CA ARG A 186 -4.69 6.71 2.04
C ARG A 186 -4.01 5.77 1.03
N THR A 187 -4.22 6.02 -0.26
CA THR A 187 -3.71 5.13 -1.32
C THR A 187 -2.33 5.49 -1.83
N HIS A 188 -1.83 6.68 -1.52
CA HIS A 188 -0.51 7.15 -1.91
C HIS A 188 -0.07 8.35 -1.06
N GLY A 189 1.23 8.57 -0.94
CA GLY A 189 1.80 9.69 -0.20
C GLY A 189 2.14 9.35 1.26
N TRP A 190 2.32 10.38 2.07
CA TRP A 190 2.76 10.29 3.47
C TRP A 190 1.61 10.19 4.47
N PHE A 191 1.75 9.29 5.43
CA PHE A 191 0.81 9.04 6.52
C PHE A 191 1.55 8.76 7.83
N MET A 192 0.87 8.99 8.95
CA MET A 192 1.34 8.58 10.28
C MET A 192 0.52 7.40 10.78
N TYR A 193 1.22 6.36 11.27
CA TYR A 193 0.67 5.23 12.00
C TYR A 193 1.43 5.09 13.33
N GLY A 194 0.79 5.49 14.42
CA GLY A 194 1.48 5.76 15.68
C GLY A 194 2.59 6.79 15.47
N ARG A 195 3.85 6.41 15.69
CA ARG A 195 5.03 7.26 15.40
C ARG A 195 5.71 6.97 14.06
N THR A 196 5.31 5.90 13.36
CA THR A 196 5.92 5.52 12.10
C THR A 196 5.48 6.46 10.98
N GLN A 197 6.45 7.11 10.32
CA GLN A 197 6.22 7.86 9.09
C GLN A 197 6.15 6.91 7.90
N THR A 198 4.97 6.76 7.33
CA THR A 198 4.72 5.79 6.26
C THR A 198 4.54 6.47 4.92
N TYR A 199 5.25 6.03 3.90
CA TYR A 199 5.02 6.42 2.51
C TYR A 199 4.48 5.26 1.70
N ILE A 200 3.35 5.50 1.03
CA ILE A 200 2.72 4.57 0.10
C ILE A 200 2.99 5.06 -1.31
N GLY A 201 3.73 4.28 -2.10
CA GLY A 201 4.07 4.61 -3.48
C GLY A 201 2.98 4.20 -4.47
N ARG A 202 2.84 4.95 -5.57
CA ARG A 202 1.92 4.60 -6.68
C ARG A 202 2.46 3.49 -7.58
N GLY A 203 3.76 3.21 -7.48
CA GLY A 203 4.48 2.18 -8.23
C GLY A 203 4.51 2.42 -9.75
N LEU A 204 5.29 1.59 -10.42
CA LEU A 204 5.36 1.53 -11.88
C LEU A 204 4.37 0.51 -12.48
N GLY A 205 4.06 -0.55 -11.73
CA GLY A 205 3.14 -1.60 -12.15
C GLY A 205 1.69 -1.13 -12.21
N GLU A 206 0.83 -1.97 -12.76
CA GLU A 206 -0.60 -1.73 -12.89
C GLU A 206 -1.33 -3.04 -12.63
N GLY A 207 -2.31 -3.06 -11.72
CA GLY A 207 -3.28 -4.14 -11.66
C GLY A 207 -4.19 -4.04 -12.88
N VAL A 208 -4.98 -2.97 -12.96
CA VAL A 208 -5.79 -2.67 -14.14
C VAL A 208 -4.97 -1.89 -15.17
N ARG A 209 -5.03 -2.25 -16.45
CA ARG A 209 -4.33 -1.52 -17.54
C ARG A 209 -4.98 -0.15 -17.87
N LEU A 210 -5.25 0.64 -16.84
CA LEU A 210 -5.85 1.96 -16.92
C LEU A 210 -5.38 2.79 -15.73
N ARG A 211 -4.80 3.96 -16.02
CA ARG A 211 -4.52 5.00 -15.02
C ARG A 211 -5.24 6.28 -15.42
N PHE A 212 -6.03 6.84 -14.50
CA PHE A 212 -6.67 8.15 -14.65
C PHE A 212 -6.36 9.01 -13.44
N ASN A 213 -5.74 10.18 -13.67
CA ASN A 213 -5.27 11.10 -12.63
C ASN A 213 -4.32 10.45 -11.58
N CYS A 214 -3.73 9.29 -11.88
CA CYS A 214 -2.78 8.57 -11.02
C CYS A 214 -1.53 8.15 -11.83
N ARG A 215 -0.61 9.08 -12.05
CA ARG A 215 0.62 8.82 -12.81
C ARG A 215 1.50 7.77 -12.11
N PRO A 216 2.19 6.87 -12.86
CA PRO A 216 3.20 5.98 -12.29
C PRO A 216 4.31 6.75 -11.57
N GLU A 217 4.95 6.11 -10.59
CA GLU A 217 5.88 6.78 -9.68
C GLU A 217 7.09 5.91 -9.34
N VAL A 218 8.26 6.55 -9.32
CA VAL A 218 9.46 6.12 -8.61
C VAL A 218 9.82 7.27 -7.69
N ALA A 219 9.86 7.02 -6.38
CA ALA A 219 10.15 8.06 -5.39
C ALA A 219 11.65 8.08 -5.07
N LEU A 220 12.24 9.27 -5.06
CA LEU A 220 13.54 9.53 -4.45
C LEU A 220 13.27 10.23 -3.11
N LEU A 221 13.61 9.55 -2.02
CA LEU A 221 13.40 10.06 -0.66
C LEU A 221 14.75 10.35 -0.03
N GLU A 222 14.93 11.59 0.43
CA GLU A 222 16.10 12.00 1.19
C GLU A 222 15.78 11.90 2.69
N ILE A 223 16.57 11.11 3.41
CA ILE A 223 16.39 10.89 4.85
C ILE A 223 17.41 11.76 5.56
N THR A 224 16.94 12.64 6.43
CA THR A 224 17.78 13.52 7.26
C THR A 224 17.47 13.28 8.74
N PRO A 225 18.46 13.43 9.64
CA PRO A 225 18.21 13.39 11.07
C PRO A 225 17.16 14.44 11.47
N SER A 226 16.18 14.04 12.27
CA SER A 226 15.25 15.00 12.84
C SER A 226 15.99 15.91 13.83
N THR A 227 15.91 17.22 13.63
CA THR A 227 16.36 18.23 14.60
C THR A 227 15.28 18.55 15.64
N LEU A 228 14.07 18.03 15.45
CA LEU A 228 13.00 18.12 16.45
C LEU A 228 13.25 17.02 17.50
N ASP A 229 13.21 17.42 18.78
CA ASP A 229 13.23 16.50 19.91
C ASP A 229 12.23 15.35 19.67
N ARG A 230 12.57 14.13 20.13
CA ARG A 230 11.76 12.89 20.00
C ARG A 230 10.43 12.94 20.79
N GLN A 231 9.78 14.10 20.87
CA GLN A 231 8.41 14.24 21.32
C GLN A 231 7.49 13.54 20.30
N PRO A 232 6.57 12.67 20.73
CA PRO A 232 5.60 12.10 19.82
C PRO A 232 4.82 13.25 19.15
N LEU A 233 4.86 13.30 17.81
CA LEU A 233 4.03 14.21 17.03
C LEU A 233 2.58 14.04 17.49
N ALA A 234 2.02 15.08 18.10
CA ALA A 234 0.63 15.08 18.52
C ALA A 234 -0.23 14.80 17.28
N VAL A 235 -0.98 13.72 17.33
CA VAL A 235 -1.93 13.34 16.28
C VAL A 235 -2.95 14.47 16.17
N ALA A 236 -2.84 15.29 15.13
CA ALA A 236 -3.89 16.22 14.77
C ALA A 236 -5.06 15.41 14.20
N THR A 237 -5.92 14.88 15.08
CA THR A 237 -7.24 14.39 14.70
C THR A 237 -8.11 15.59 14.32
N SER A 238 -7.95 16.09 13.10
CA SER A 238 -8.94 17.00 12.53
C SER A 238 -10.18 16.19 12.13
N HIS A 239 -10.97 15.79 13.13
CA HIS A 239 -12.38 15.50 12.88
C HIS A 239 -13.06 16.82 12.51
N PRO A 240 -13.69 16.95 11.32
CA PRO A 240 -14.59 18.06 11.08
C PRO A 240 -15.73 17.95 12.09
N ARG A 241 -15.80 18.88 13.04
CA ARG A 241 -16.99 19.05 13.89
C ARG A 241 -18.14 19.38 12.96
N VAL A 242 -19.08 18.45 12.84
CA VAL A 242 -20.41 18.74 12.31
C VAL A 242 -21.03 19.78 13.25
N ALA A 243 -21.20 21.00 12.76
CA ALA A 243 -21.93 22.03 13.46
C ALA A 243 -23.39 21.56 13.59
N THR A 244 -23.80 21.15 14.78
CA THR A 244 -25.21 21.02 15.10
C THR A 244 -25.76 22.43 15.21
N ASN A 245 -26.69 22.79 14.31
CA ASN A 245 -27.46 24.02 14.39
C ASN A 245 -28.30 23.98 15.67
N GLY A 246 -27.78 24.59 16.74
CA GLY A 246 -28.54 24.92 17.93
C GLY A 246 -29.51 26.05 17.60
N THR A 247 -30.79 25.71 17.55
CA THR A 247 -31.90 26.65 17.52
C THR A 247 -31.79 27.59 18.72
N GLY A 248 -31.65 28.88 18.43
CA GLY A 248 -31.65 29.94 19.44
C GLY A 248 -33.00 30.05 20.13
N ALA A 249 -33.00 29.97 21.46
CA ALA A 249 -34.03 30.51 22.31
C ALA A 249 -33.37 31.56 23.23
N GLN A 250 -33.61 32.83 22.94
CA GLN A 250 -33.34 33.95 23.86
C GLN A 250 -34.30 33.88 25.05
N PRO A 251 -33.87 34.20 26.29
CA PRO A 251 -34.80 34.64 27.31
C PRO A 251 -35.01 36.15 27.18
N ALA A 252 -36.28 36.54 27.12
CA ALA A 252 -36.75 37.91 27.22
C ALA A 252 -36.44 38.48 28.61
N ARG A 253 -35.96 39.73 28.65
CA ARG A 253 -36.04 40.61 29.82
C ARG A 253 -37.35 41.39 29.76
N ALA A 254 -38.12 41.39 30.84
CA ALA A 254 -38.93 42.51 31.31
C ALA A 254 -39.62 42.15 32.64
N GLY A 255 -39.56 43.05 33.63
CA GLY A 255 -40.37 43.03 34.85
C GLY A 255 -39.56 42.86 36.13
#